data_AF-A0A2M9N561-F1
#
_entry.id   AF-A0A2M9N561-F1
#
_cell.length_a   1.000
_cell.length_b   1.000
_cell.length_c   1.000
_cell.angle_alpha   90.00
_cell.angle_beta   90.00
_cell.angle_gamma   90.00
#
_symmetry.space_group_name_H-M   'P 1'
#
loop_
_entity.id
_entity.type
_entity.pdbx_description
1 polymer ?
#
loop_
_entity_poly.entity_id
_entity_poly.type
_entity_poly.pdbx_seq_one_letter_code
_entity_poly.pdbx_strand_id
1 'polypeptide(L)'
;MTTDLVTIHDYECRQEVLEERYATAASAVEAMPANRRIFVGGASYDGQPILVSEFGGIAFKKSEWEGWGYSGAENEEDFLIRLKAVVDPMFSSPVVQGYCYTQLTDVEQEINGLLTYDRKPKAPLETIRKIMTGQ
;
A
#
# COMPACT_ATOMS: atom_id res chain seq x y z
N MET A 1 5.74 8.10 26.28
CA MET A 1 4.80 8.64 25.27
C MET A 1 3.91 7.48 24.84
N THR A 2 2.60 7.67 24.76
CA THR A 2 1.63 6.62 24.38
C THR A 2 0.91 7.05 23.11
N THR A 3 0.63 6.10 22.23
CA THR A 3 -0.19 6.29 21.02
C THR A 3 -1.35 5.31 21.06
N ASP A 4 -2.48 5.68 20.45
CA ASP A 4 -3.70 4.87 20.38
C ASP A 4 -3.67 3.88 19.21
N LEU A 5 -2.91 4.21 18.15
CA LEU A 5 -2.81 3.43 16.91
C LEU A 5 -1.34 3.32 16.47
N VAL A 6 -1.00 2.22 15.80
CA VAL A 6 0.23 2.09 15.01
C VAL A 6 -0.12 2.28 13.54
N THR A 7 0.33 3.38 12.95
CA THR A 7 0.12 3.69 11.54
C THR A 7 1.42 3.50 10.77
N ILE A 8 1.39 2.64 9.75
CA ILE A 8 2.56 2.27 8.95
C ILE A 8 2.37 2.77 7.53
N HIS A 9 3.39 3.45 7.01
CA HIS A 9 3.49 3.87 5.61
C HIS A 9 4.47 2.93 4.93
N ASP A 10 4.01 2.02 4.08
CA ASP A 10 4.84 1.00 3.45
C ASP A 10 4.54 0.89 1.95
N TYR A 11 5.45 1.41 1.13
CA TYR A 11 5.37 1.37 -0.33
C TYR A 11 6.22 0.25 -0.94
N GLU A 12 6.56 -0.78 -0.16
CA GLU A 12 7.15 -2.01 -0.72
C GLU A 12 6.18 -2.66 -1.72
N CYS A 13 6.72 -3.19 -2.82
CA CYS A 13 5.92 -3.67 -3.96
C CYS A 13 5.91 -5.19 -4.09
N ARG A 14 6.73 -5.89 -3.31
CA ARG A 14 6.85 -7.35 -3.30
C ARG A 14 5.95 -7.97 -2.25
N GLN A 15 5.08 -8.87 -2.70
CA GLN A 15 4.10 -9.54 -1.85
C GLN A 15 4.76 -10.30 -0.70
N GLU A 16 5.80 -11.08 -1.00
CA GLU A 16 6.49 -11.94 -0.03
C GLU A 16 7.12 -11.14 1.12
N VAL A 17 7.60 -9.92 0.84
CA VAL A 17 8.19 -9.04 1.85
C VAL A 17 7.11 -8.45 2.76
N LEU A 18 5.96 -8.07 2.19
CA LEU A 18 4.83 -7.55 2.95
C LEU A 18 4.21 -8.67 3.82
N GLU A 19 4.07 -9.88 3.28
CA GLU A 19 3.60 -11.05 4.04
C GLU A 19 4.52 -11.36 5.23
N GLU A 20 5.84 -11.30 5.04
CA GLU A 20 6.80 -11.48 6.13
C GLU A 20 6.69 -10.36 7.18
N ARG A 21 6.68 -9.09 6.75
CA ARG A 21 6.56 -7.94 7.66
C ARG A 21 5.29 -8.03 8.49
N TYR A 22 4.16 -8.37 7.87
CA TYR A 22 2.86 -8.40 8.53
C TYR A 22 2.45 -9.80 9.02
N ALA A 23 3.39 -10.75 9.14
CA ALA A 23 3.10 -12.07 9.69
C ALA A 23 2.79 -12.03 11.20
N THR A 24 3.44 -11.12 11.94
CA THR A 24 3.28 -10.99 13.39
C THR A 24 3.31 -9.52 13.82
N ALA A 25 2.80 -9.22 15.01
CA ALA A 25 2.85 -7.86 15.53
C ALA A 25 4.30 -7.41 15.75
N ALA A 26 5.17 -8.30 16.21
CA ALA A 26 6.60 -8.02 16.42
C ALA A 26 7.31 -7.65 15.12
N SER A 27 7.15 -8.46 14.06
CA SER A 27 7.74 -8.16 12.75
C SER A 27 7.20 -6.86 12.15
N ALA A 28 5.90 -6.57 12.33
CA ALA A 28 5.28 -5.37 11.79
C ALA A 28 5.81 -4.09 12.47
N VAL A 29 6.00 -4.10 13.79
CA VAL A 29 6.47 -2.93 14.54
C VAL A 29 7.99 -2.72 14.48
N GLU A 30 8.74 -3.78 14.23
CA GLU A 30 10.20 -3.74 14.01
C GLU A 30 10.55 -3.46 12.54
N ALA A 31 9.60 -3.58 11.62
CA ALA A 31 9.78 -3.24 10.22
C ALA A 31 10.29 -1.79 10.06
N MET A 32 11.08 -1.58 9.01
CA MET A 32 11.63 -0.26 8.69
C MET A 32 11.30 0.14 7.24
N PRO A 33 10.02 0.33 6.89
CA PRO A 33 9.67 0.82 5.57
C PRO A 33 10.38 2.16 5.29
N ALA A 34 10.92 2.30 4.09
CA ALA A 34 11.79 3.41 3.71
C ALA A 34 12.97 3.67 4.68
N ASN A 35 13.46 2.63 5.37
CA ASN A 35 14.49 2.69 6.41
C ASN A 35 14.14 3.60 7.60
N ARG A 36 12.85 3.74 7.92
CA ARG A 36 12.36 4.56 9.06
C ARG A 36 11.75 3.67 10.13
N ARG A 37 12.00 4.01 11.40
CA ARG A 37 11.39 3.34 12.54
C ARG A 37 9.91 3.70 12.63
N ILE A 38 9.08 2.74 13.01
CA ILE A 38 7.65 2.96 13.26
C ILE A 38 7.43 3.89 14.46
N PHE A 39 8.24 3.73 15.51
CA PHE A 39 8.13 4.53 16.73
C PHE A 39 9.29 5.52 16.91
N VAL A 40 8.97 6.69 17.46
CA VAL A 40 9.91 7.75 17.86
C VAL A 40 9.55 8.27 19.25
N GLY A 41 10.42 9.08 19.88
CA GLY A 41 10.09 9.76 21.13
C GLY A 41 9.87 8.83 22.35
N GLY A 42 10.40 7.60 22.30
CA GLY A 42 10.26 6.61 23.37
C GLY A 42 8.88 5.98 23.46
N ALA A 43 8.03 6.15 22.44
CA ALA A 43 6.83 5.33 22.28
C ALA A 43 7.22 3.89 21.91
N SER A 44 6.36 2.94 22.25
CA SER A 44 6.51 1.52 21.94
C SER A 44 5.16 0.88 21.66
N TYR A 45 5.20 -0.30 21.06
CA TYR A 45 4.04 -1.14 20.91
C TYR A 45 3.58 -1.70 22.26
N ASP A 46 2.29 -1.59 22.53
CA ASP A 46 1.60 -2.02 23.76
C ASP A 46 0.24 -2.67 23.42
N GLY A 47 0.12 -3.29 22.24
CA GLY A 47 -1.09 -3.97 21.79
C GLY A 47 -2.11 -3.09 21.05
N GLN A 48 -1.71 -1.90 20.59
CA GLN A 48 -2.57 -1.05 19.77
C GLN A 48 -2.91 -1.71 18.43
N PRO A 49 -4.03 -1.35 17.78
CA PRO A 49 -4.29 -1.73 16.40
C PRO A 49 -3.18 -1.27 15.45
N ILE A 50 -2.80 -2.13 14.51
CA ILE A 50 -1.84 -1.87 13.44
C ILE A 50 -2.62 -1.61 12.16
N LEU A 51 -2.40 -0.42 11.59
CA LEU A 51 -3.02 0.04 10.36
C LEU A 51 -1.92 0.36 9.34
N VAL A 52 -2.09 -0.12 8.10
CA VAL A 52 -1.24 0.30 6.98
C VAL A 52 -1.89 1.53 6.35
N SER A 53 -1.58 2.70 6.88
CA SER A 53 -2.25 3.96 6.57
C SER A 53 -1.82 4.57 5.24
N GLU A 54 -0.71 4.12 4.67
CA GLU A 54 -0.32 4.44 3.30
C GLU A 54 0.42 3.24 2.69
N PHE A 55 -0.03 2.81 1.52
CA PHE A 55 0.64 1.79 0.70
C PHE A 55 0.15 1.87 -0.75
N GLY A 56 0.77 1.10 -1.63
CA GLY A 56 0.47 1.08 -3.05
C GLY A 56 1.62 1.69 -3.83
N GLY A 57 1.42 2.88 -4.39
CA GLY A 57 2.51 3.59 -5.06
C GLY A 57 2.93 3.00 -6.41
N ILE A 58 2.06 2.23 -7.07
CA ILE A 58 2.36 1.60 -8.37
C ILE A 58 2.10 2.61 -9.49
N ALA A 59 3.14 3.20 -10.04
CA ALA A 59 3.04 4.05 -11.22
C ALA A 59 2.51 3.24 -12.41
N PHE A 60 1.47 3.75 -13.06
CA PHE A 60 1.00 3.19 -14.32
C PHE A 60 0.55 4.31 -15.25
N LYS A 61 1.33 4.51 -16.32
CA LYS A 61 1.14 5.57 -17.31
C LYS A 61 0.08 5.15 -18.34
N LYS A 62 -1.07 5.82 -18.33
CA LYS A 62 -2.17 5.68 -19.34
C LYS A 62 -2.28 6.88 -20.29
N SER A 63 -1.46 7.91 -20.11
CA SER A 63 -1.40 9.12 -20.95
C SER A 63 0.04 9.45 -21.28
N GLU A 64 0.30 10.42 -22.18
CA GLU A 64 1.67 10.86 -22.49
C GLU A 64 2.34 11.65 -21.34
N TRP A 65 1.60 11.99 -20.28
CA TRP A 65 2.09 12.75 -19.13
C TRP A 65 3.15 11.98 -18.34
N GLU A 66 4.31 12.61 -18.13
CA GLU A 66 5.41 12.06 -17.33
C GLU A 66 5.12 12.18 -15.83
N GLY A 67 5.40 11.13 -15.08
CA GLY A 67 5.14 11.07 -13.65
C GLY A 67 5.87 9.91 -12.96
N TRP A 68 5.79 9.86 -11.64
CA TRP A 68 6.46 8.88 -10.80
C TRP A 68 5.51 8.11 -9.89
N GLY A 69 6.04 7.02 -9.34
CA GLY A 69 5.49 6.19 -8.26
C GLY A 69 6.64 5.41 -7.61
N TYR A 70 6.34 4.68 -6.55
CA TYR A 70 7.31 3.90 -5.77
C TYR A 70 7.69 2.58 -6.45
N SER A 71 6.81 2.07 -7.31
CA SER A 71 7.08 0.99 -8.27
C SER A 71 6.41 1.33 -9.61
N GLY A 72 6.61 0.53 -10.67
CA GLY A 72 6.05 0.81 -12.00
C GLY A 72 5.45 -0.44 -12.65
N ALA A 73 4.32 -0.25 -13.33
CA ALA A 73 3.67 -1.25 -14.16
C ALA A 73 3.85 -0.94 -15.65
N GLU A 74 4.15 -1.97 -16.44
CA GLU A 74 4.39 -1.82 -17.89
C GLU A 74 3.10 -1.77 -18.71
N ASN A 75 2.07 -2.45 -18.24
CA ASN A 75 0.77 -2.57 -18.90
C ASN A 75 -0.34 -2.85 -17.87
N GLU A 76 -1.57 -2.99 -18.35
CA GLU A 76 -2.74 -3.19 -17.49
C GLU A 76 -2.72 -4.51 -16.71
N GLU A 77 -2.23 -5.58 -17.32
CA GLU A 77 -2.10 -6.89 -16.67
C GLU A 77 -1.06 -6.83 -15.55
N ASP A 78 0.11 -6.25 -15.82
CA ASP A 78 1.15 -6.04 -14.82
C ASP A 78 0.68 -5.12 -13.67
N PHE A 79 -0.09 -4.07 -13.98
CA PHE A 79 -0.70 -3.21 -12.97
C PHE A 79 -1.62 -4.00 -12.02
N LEU A 80 -2.47 -4.87 -12.56
CA LEU A 80 -3.38 -5.69 -11.76
C LEU A 80 -2.63 -6.73 -10.92
N ILE A 81 -1.57 -7.34 -11.45
CA ILE A 81 -0.70 -8.27 -10.71
C ILE A 81 -0.06 -7.54 -9.53
N ARG A 82 0.55 -6.39 -9.77
CA ARG A 82 1.21 -5.58 -8.72
C ARG A 82 0.22 -5.04 -7.70
N LEU A 83 -0.95 -4.62 -8.15
CA LEU A 83 -2.00 -4.16 -7.25
C LEU A 83 -2.44 -5.27 -6.30
N LYS A 84 -2.63 -6.48 -6.84
CA LYS A 84 -2.94 -7.65 -6.03
C LYS A 84 -1.81 -8.00 -5.06
N ALA A 85 -0.56 -7.95 -5.52
CA ALA A 85 0.63 -8.25 -4.71
C ALA A 85 0.74 -7.37 -3.44
N VAL A 86 0.34 -6.10 -3.52
CA VAL A 86 0.38 -5.19 -2.35
C VAL A 86 -0.88 -5.21 -1.51
N VAL A 87 -2.04 -5.61 -2.06
CA VAL A 87 -3.32 -5.64 -1.35
C VAL A 87 -3.55 -6.97 -0.63
N ASP A 88 -3.21 -8.11 -1.24
CA ASP A 88 -3.40 -9.44 -0.64
C ASP A 88 -2.79 -9.58 0.77
N PRO A 89 -1.57 -9.06 1.06
CA PRO A 89 -0.99 -9.08 2.41
C PRO A 89 -1.84 -8.38 3.48
N MET A 90 -2.66 -7.40 3.09
CA MET A 90 -3.56 -6.70 4.02
C MET A 90 -4.71 -7.61 4.49
N PHE A 91 -5.09 -8.59 3.67
CA PHE A 91 -6.15 -9.55 3.99
C PHE A 91 -5.61 -10.84 4.60
N SER A 92 -4.40 -11.27 4.22
CA SER A 92 -3.78 -12.49 4.76
C SER A 92 -3.09 -12.28 6.11
N SER A 93 -2.72 -11.05 6.44
CA SER A 93 -2.09 -10.73 7.73
C SER A 93 -3.04 -11.01 8.91
N PRO A 94 -2.57 -11.72 9.95
CA PRO A 94 -3.35 -11.90 11.18
C PRO A 94 -3.30 -10.69 12.12
N VAL A 95 -2.51 -9.65 11.81
CA VAL A 95 -2.23 -8.52 12.72
C VAL A 95 -2.56 -7.15 12.14
N VAL A 96 -2.82 -7.02 10.83
CA VAL A 96 -3.30 -5.76 10.24
C VAL A 96 -4.82 -5.67 10.43
N GLN A 97 -5.30 -4.62 11.08
CA GLN A 97 -6.74 -4.41 11.33
C GLN A 97 -7.39 -3.41 10.35
N GLY A 98 -6.63 -2.83 9.43
CA GLY A 98 -7.14 -1.92 8.41
C GLY A 98 -6.04 -1.30 7.57
N TYR A 99 -6.43 -0.74 6.42
CA TYR A 99 -5.51 -0.09 5.50
C TYR A 99 -6.13 1.14 4.83
N CYS A 100 -5.29 1.99 4.27
CA CYS A 100 -5.69 3.06 3.37
C CYS A 100 -4.77 3.06 2.13
N TYR A 101 -5.34 2.68 0.98
CA TYR A 101 -4.61 2.67 -0.28
C TYR A 101 -4.37 4.10 -0.76
N THR A 102 -3.11 4.44 -0.99
CA THR A 102 -2.70 5.75 -1.49
C THR A 102 -2.24 5.58 -2.94
N GLN A 103 -3.01 6.02 -3.95
CA GLN A 103 -4.16 6.93 -3.88
C GLN A 103 -5.30 6.61 -4.86
N LEU A 104 -6.44 7.30 -4.70
CA LEU A 104 -7.62 7.09 -5.53
C LEU A 104 -7.39 7.55 -6.99
N THR A 105 -6.79 8.72 -7.19
CA THR A 105 -6.53 9.34 -8.50
C THR A 105 -5.08 9.75 -8.61
N ASP A 106 -4.54 9.80 -9.82
CA ASP A 106 -3.27 10.49 -10.06
C ASP A 106 -3.37 11.95 -9.63
N VAL A 107 -2.29 12.47 -9.04
CA VAL A 107 -2.17 13.86 -8.56
C VAL A 107 -0.88 14.46 -9.10
N GLU A 108 -1.01 15.44 -9.99
CA GLU A 108 0.12 16.13 -10.62
C GLU A 108 1.15 15.15 -11.22
N GLN A 109 2.36 15.06 -10.67
CA GLN A 109 3.38 14.13 -11.14
C GLN A 109 3.29 12.74 -10.50
N GLU A 110 2.44 12.52 -9.49
CA GLU A 110 2.21 11.20 -8.89
C GLU A 110 1.16 10.43 -9.70
N ILE A 111 1.63 9.47 -10.48
CA ILE A 111 0.79 8.67 -11.40
C ILE A 111 0.51 7.26 -10.87
N ASN A 112 0.35 7.16 -9.55
CA ASN A 112 0.15 5.91 -8.81
C ASN A 112 -1.30 5.72 -8.33
N GLY A 113 -2.25 6.50 -8.86
CA GLY A 113 -3.66 6.36 -8.54
C GLY A 113 -4.31 5.13 -9.19
N LEU A 114 -5.39 4.63 -8.59
CA LEU A 114 -6.26 3.62 -9.23
C LEU A 114 -6.99 4.17 -10.46
N LEU A 115 -7.20 5.48 -10.46
CA LEU A 115 -7.80 6.25 -11.53
C LEU A 115 -6.76 7.26 -12.06
N THR A 116 -6.90 7.65 -13.31
CA THR A 116 -6.14 8.78 -13.89
C THR A 116 -6.54 10.11 -13.25
N TYR A 117 -5.81 11.17 -13.58
CA TYR A 117 -6.12 12.55 -13.17
C TYR A 117 -7.58 12.94 -13.49
N ASP A 118 -8.08 12.55 -14.66
CA ASP A 118 -9.46 12.77 -15.11
C ASP A 118 -10.47 11.75 -14.56
N ARG A 119 -10.11 11.03 -13.49
CA ARG A 119 -10.93 10.01 -12.83
C ARG A 119 -11.36 8.87 -13.76
N LYS A 120 -10.53 8.50 -14.72
CA LYS A 120 -10.75 7.31 -15.56
C LYS A 120 -10.08 6.10 -14.91
N PRO A 121 -10.77 4.96 -14.70
CA PRO A 121 -10.13 3.77 -14.15
C PRO A 121 -8.93 3.32 -14.98
N LYS A 122 -7.82 2.95 -14.33
CA LYS A 122 -6.63 2.45 -15.03
C LYS A 122 -6.73 0.99 -15.47
N ALA A 123 -7.67 0.26 -14.91
CA ALA A 123 -8.04 -1.09 -15.30
C ALA A 123 -9.57 -1.25 -15.11
N PRO A 124 -10.19 -2.34 -15.58
CA PRO A 124 -11.61 -2.58 -15.38
C PRO A 124 -12.00 -2.44 -13.89
N LEU A 125 -12.95 -1.56 -13.60
CA LEU A 125 -13.28 -1.15 -12.23
C LEU A 125 -13.72 -2.34 -11.36
N GLU A 126 -14.46 -3.29 -11.93
CA GLU A 126 -14.85 -4.52 -11.22
C GLU A 126 -13.65 -5.38 -10.81
N THR A 127 -12.58 -5.40 -11.61
CA THR A 127 -11.35 -6.14 -11.27
C THR A 127 -10.61 -5.45 -10.14
N ILE A 128 -10.47 -4.12 -10.20
CA ILE A 128 -9.88 -3.32 -9.11
C ILE A 128 -10.68 -3.52 -7.81
N ARG A 129 -12.01 -3.49 -7.90
CA ARG A 129 -12.91 -3.69 -6.76
C ARG A 129 -12.71 -5.05 -6.11
N LYS A 130 -12.61 -6.13 -6.90
CA LYS A 130 -12.37 -7.48 -6.37
C LYS A 130 -11.07 -7.53 -5.55
N ILE A 131 -9.98 -7.01 -6.11
CA ILE A 131 -8.69 -6.91 -5.41
C ILE A 131 -8.85 -6.11 -4.11
N MET A 132 -9.43 -4.90 -4.19
CA MET A 132 -9.65 -4.01 -3.05
C MET A 132 -10.62 -4.54 -1.99
N THR A 133 -11.29 -5.66 -2.24
CA THR A 133 -12.23 -6.29 -1.30
C THR A 133 -11.81 -7.72 -0.93
N GLY A 134 -10.61 -8.15 -1.33
CA GLY A 134 -10.07 -9.46 -1.02
C GLY A 134 -10.80 -10.62 -1.71
N GLN A 135 -11.40 -10.37 -2.88
CA GLN A 135 -12.16 -11.36 -3.67
C GLN A 135 -11.36 -12.00 -4.79
#